data_AF-A0A7S4K8W0-F1
#
_entry.id   AF-A0A7S4K8W0-F1
#
_cell.length_a   1.000
_cell.length_b   1.000
_cell.length_c   1.000
_cell.angle_alpha   90.00
_cell.angle_beta   90.00
_cell.angle_gamma   90.00
#
_symmetry.space_group_name_H-M   'P 1'
#
loop_
_entity.id
_entity.type
_entity.pdbx_description
1 polymer ?
#
loop_
_entity_poly.entity_id
_entity_poly.type
_entity_poly.pdbx_seq_one_letter_code
_entity_poly.pdbx_strand_id
1 'polypeptide(L)'
;EYGNVANVPFSPLWQRGSCCNRWYDKLQIIVCGDGSAGVNFEHSAIDGHTALRFASDIYAETVVSFAQSITKLIHGTGSIPNVISADVNRAAILPTETGAPPWDTSPKKLEFNLPGSVLDKIFFAESALGDEIMSSDTYVLEFKEYGKKFIVRNKMSPDSFVQMSMLLAYYLLYGQVVCQYEPVMTKHFFHGRTEAMRTVTPVAAVFCEKWASRYTSKEEKLDSLRDATKEHSRLVKEASAGKGVDRHLFALKCIAEKNDVAIPPFFGSDAWKALNHTVLSTSNCGNPALRLFGFGPVVPDGFGIGYIIKNNSLQYSISSKHRQTKRFAHTLHKVLLDFKEMMQPLSSVKVGSASPEVEKLLVKKESLLEYADGIDYFGELDLDKPDEKTPQMDGGARKYVGIVRRRESSISEDTMKNVGVMVKSPSSSEHKHVAV
;
A
#
# COMPACT_ATOMS: atom_id res chain seq x y z
N GLU A 1 11.67 48.76 -6.96
CA GLU A 1 11.07 49.84 -7.78
C GLU A 1 9.64 49.46 -8.12
N TYR A 2 8.64 50.01 -7.44
CA TYR A 2 7.24 49.85 -7.83
C TYR A 2 6.65 51.24 -8.02
N GLY A 3 6.87 51.79 -9.22
CA GLY A 3 6.27 53.04 -9.66
C GLY A 3 4.86 52.81 -10.18
N ASN A 4 3.93 53.65 -9.72
CA ASN A 4 2.64 54.00 -10.33
C ASN A 4 1.95 52.93 -11.21
N VAL A 5 1.11 52.09 -10.58
CA VAL A 5 0.35 51.01 -11.24
C VAL A 5 -1.01 51.50 -11.80
N ALA A 6 -1.27 52.81 -11.82
CA ALA A 6 -2.62 53.32 -12.05
C ALA A 6 -3.13 53.26 -13.50
N ASN A 7 -2.30 52.98 -14.52
CA ASN A 7 -2.69 53.04 -15.93
C ASN A 7 -2.01 52.02 -16.86
N VAL A 8 -1.56 50.87 -16.34
CA VAL A 8 -1.06 49.80 -17.22
C VAL A 8 -2.27 49.00 -17.73
N PRO A 9 -2.57 48.98 -19.04
CA PRO A 9 -3.61 48.09 -19.56
C PRO A 9 -3.26 46.65 -19.17
N PHE A 10 -4.26 45.90 -18.71
CA PHE A 10 -4.11 44.49 -18.35
C PHE A 10 -3.38 43.75 -19.48
N SER A 11 -2.19 43.23 -19.16
CA SER A 11 -1.37 42.50 -20.13
C SER A 11 -1.55 41.01 -19.89
N PRO A 12 -1.89 40.19 -20.89
CA PRO A 12 -1.94 38.73 -20.74
C PRO A 12 -0.55 38.09 -20.57
N LEU A 13 0.54 38.88 -20.52
CA LEU A 13 1.93 38.40 -20.49
C LEU A 13 2.45 37.98 -19.10
N TRP A 14 1.68 38.18 -18.02
CA TRP A 14 2.12 37.83 -16.65
C TRP A 14 2.01 36.34 -16.35
N GLN A 15 1.07 35.67 -17.02
CA GLN A 15 0.86 34.24 -16.93
C GLN A 15 1.69 33.54 -18.01
N ARG A 16 2.57 32.63 -17.59
CA ARG A 16 3.56 31.95 -18.44
C ARG A 16 3.30 30.45 -18.54
N GLY A 17 2.25 29.97 -17.90
CA GLY A 17 1.80 28.61 -17.95
C GLY A 17 2.18 27.81 -16.71
N SER A 18 1.20 27.55 -15.84
CA SER A 18 1.29 26.53 -14.79
C SER A 18 0.64 25.24 -15.29
N CYS A 19 1.36 24.10 -15.15
CA CYS A 19 0.87 22.77 -15.56
C CYS A 19 0.36 22.65 -17.01
N CYS A 20 0.85 23.48 -17.94
CA CYS A 20 0.38 23.54 -19.33
C CYS A 20 0.63 22.29 -20.18
N ASN A 21 1.35 21.30 -19.65
CA ASN A 21 1.66 20.07 -20.36
C ASN A 21 0.85 18.89 -19.82
N ARG A 22 -0.42 19.14 -19.45
CA ARG A 22 -1.35 18.13 -18.92
C ARG A 22 -2.72 18.25 -19.56
N TRP A 23 -3.33 17.11 -19.84
CA TRP A 23 -4.73 16.98 -20.21
C TRP A 23 -5.43 16.07 -19.20
N TYR A 24 -5.91 16.67 -18.11
CA TYR A 24 -6.36 15.92 -16.92
C TYR A 24 -7.55 14.98 -17.17
N ASP A 25 -8.33 15.20 -18.23
CA ASP A 25 -9.43 14.30 -18.63
C ASP A 25 -8.95 12.96 -19.23
N LYS A 26 -7.63 12.72 -19.29
CA LYS A 26 -7.03 11.54 -19.92
C LYS A 26 -6.05 10.83 -18.99
N LEU A 27 -5.86 9.54 -19.28
CA LEU A 27 -4.68 8.78 -18.85
C LEU A 27 -3.45 9.35 -19.53
N GLN A 28 -2.44 9.70 -18.73
CA GLN A 28 -1.25 10.41 -19.17
C GLN A 28 -0.01 9.67 -18.68
N ILE A 29 0.83 9.23 -19.62
CA ILE A 29 2.21 8.83 -19.33
C ILE A 29 3.06 10.09 -19.38
N ILE A 30 3.78 10.36 -18.30
CA ILE A 30 4.63 11.54 -18.15
C ILE A 30 6.06 11.07 -18.11
N VAL A 31 6.90 11.64 -18.96
CA VAL A 31 8.36 11.41 -18.97
C VAL A 31 9.04 12.77 -18.93
N CYS A 32 9.83 13.00 -17.90
CA CYS A 32 10.59 14.22 -17.69
C CYS A 32 11.96 14.14 -18.37
N GLY A 33 12.60 15.29 -18.62
CA GLY A 33 13.90 15.36 -19.29
C GLY A 33 15.05 14.70 -18.50
N ASP A 34 14.88 14.49 -17.21
CA ASP A 34 15.79 13.75 -16.32
C ASP A 34 15.54 12.22 -16.32
N GLY A 35 14.57 11.75 -17.11
CA GLY A 35 14.17 10.35 -17.16
C GLY A 35 13.18 9.93 -16.06
N SER A 36 12.79 10.84 -15.16
CA SER A 36 11.72 10.56 -14.21
C SER A 36 10.42 10.33 -14.96
N ALA A 37 9.75 9.21 -14.68
CA ALA A 37 8.51 8.84 -15.36
C ALA A 37 7.39 8.49 -14.37
N GLY A 38 6.16 8.69 -14.79
CA GLY A 38 4.98 8.38 -13.99
C GLY A 38 3.70 8.35 -14.81
N VAL A 39 2.61 7.96 -14.15
CA VAL A 39 1.27 7.93 -14.74
C VAL A 39 0.36 8.85 -13.94
N ASN A 40 -0.36 9.73 -14.63
CA ASN A 40 -1.49 10.47 -14.09
C ASN A 40 -2.76 9.96 -14.77
N PHE A 41 -3.84 9.76 -14.02
CA PHE A 41 -5.09 9.23 -14.57
C PHE A 41 -6.30 9.91 -13.94
N GLU A 42 -7.36 10.01 -14.73
CA GLU A 42 -8.66 10.49 -14.28
C GLU A 42 -9.37 9.35 -13.52
N HIS A 43 -9.82 9.64 -12.29
CA HIS A 43 -10.22 8.61 -11.31
C HIS A 43 -11.70 8.17 -11.46
N SER A 44 -12.55 8.93 -12.17
CA SER A 44 -13.96 8.57 -12.36
C SER A 44 -14.10 7.22 -13.08
N ALA A 45 -13.26 7.00 -14.09
CA ALA A 45 -13.32 5.84 -14.97
C ALA A 45 -12.72 4.56 -14.36
N ILE A 46 -11.65 4.68 -13.57
CA ILE A 46 -10.88 3.53 -13.08
C ILE A 46 -10.45 3.68 -11.61
N ASP A 47 -10.38 2.55 -10.91
CA ASP A 47 -9.74 2.48 -9.58
C ASP A 47 -8.21 2.36 -9.72
N GLY A 48 -7.49 2.81 -8.69
CA GLY A 48 -6.02 2.84 -8.68
C GLY A 48 -5.34 1.51 -9.01
N HIS A 49 -5.94 0.38 -8.65
CA HIS A 49 -5.46 -0.95 -9.03
C HIS A 49 -5.37 -1.19 -10.53
N THR A 50 -6.33 -0.69 -11.32
CA THR A 50 -6.29 -0.84 -12.78
C THR A 50 -5.14 -0.04 -13.36
N ALA A 51 -4.93 1.19 -12.89
CA ALA A 51 -3.78 2.01 -13.25
C ALA A 51 -2.45 1.37 -12.81
N LEU A 52 -2.45 0.74 -11.63
CA LEU A 52 -1.30 0.00 -11.11
C LEU A 52 -0.93 -1.18 -12.01
N ARG A 53 -1.92 -1.96 -12.47
CA ARG A 53 -1.68 -3.07 -13.41
C ARG A 53 -1.05 -2.56 -14.71
N PHE A 54 -1.62 -1.50 -15.29
CA PHE A 54 -1.07 -0.86 -16.48
C PHE A 54 0.39 -0.41 -16.29
N ALA A 55 0.70 0.27 -15.18
CA ALA A 55 2.07 0.66 -14.85
C ALA A 55 3.00 -0.55 -14.62
N SER A 56 2.49 -1.65 -14.05
CA SER A 56 3.24 -2.88 -13.84
C SER A 56 3.67 -3.50 -15.15
N ASP A 57 2.73 -3.58 -16.10
CA ASP A 57 2.96 -4.26 -17.38
C ASP A 57 3.98 -3.46 -18.21
N ILE A 58 3.86 -2.12 -18.27
CA ILE A 58 4.86 -1.25 -18.90
C ILE A 58 6.25 -1.43 -18.27
N TYR A 59 6.31 -1.46 -16.93
CA TYR A 59 7.59 -1.63 -16.23
C TYR A 59 8.21 -3.01 -16.50
N ALA A 60 7.41 -4.07 -16.48
CA ALA A 60 7.89 -5.43 -16.76
C ALA A 60 8.41 -5.54 -18.20
N GLU A 61 7.67 -5.01 -19.17
CA GLU A 61 8.07 -5.03 -20.58
C GLU A 61 9.37 -4.25 -20.80
N THR A 62 9.48 -3.03 -20.26
CA THR A 62 10.70 -2.21 -20.39
C THR A 62 11.93 -2.89 -19.76
N VAL A 63 11.78 -3.54 -18.61
CA VAL A 63 12.85 -4.32 -17.98
C VAL A 63 13.25 -5.52 -18.83
N VAL A 64 12.28 -6.27 -19.37
CA VAL A 64 12.55 -7.45 -20.22
C VAL A 64 13.24 -7.04 -21.52
N SER A 65 12.75 -6.00 -22.21
CA SER A 65 13.36 -5.49 -23.43
C SER A 65 14.78 -5.00 -23.19
N PHE A 66 15.03 -4.33 -22.05
CA PHE A 66 16.38 -3.92 -21.67
C PHE A 66 17.30 -5.12 -21.44
N ALA A 67 16.85 -6.13 -20.68
CA ALA A 67 17.62 -7.35 -20.45
C ALA A 67 17.98 -8.07 -21.75
N GLN A 68 17.02 -8.20 -22.68
CA GLN A 68 17.26 -8.80 -24.01
C GLN A 68 18.28 -8.02 -24.83
N SER A 69 18.29 -6.69 -24.74
CA SER A 69 19.29 -5.86 -25.42
C SER A 69 20.71 -6.14 -24.92
N ILE A 70 20.86 -6.42 -23.61
CA ILE A 70 22.13 -6.84 -23.01
C ILE A 70 22.50 -8.25 -23.43
N THR A 71 21.56 -9.21 -23.46
CA THR A 71 21.87 -10.59 -23.89
C THR A 71 22.32 -10.64 -25.35
N LYS A 72 21.67 -9.88 -26.24
CA LYS A 72 22.09 -9.73 -27.65
C LYS A 72 23.51 -9.15 -27.76
N LEU A 73 23.92 -8.29 -26.81
CA LEU A 73 25.28 -7.77 -26.72
C LEU A 73 26.30 -8.87 -26.37
N ILE A 74 26.00 -9.67 -25.34
CA ILE A 74 26.93 -10.71 -24.84
C ILE A 74 27.19 -11.79 -25.90
N HIS A 75 26.17 -12.08 -26.72
CA HIS A 75 26.27 -13.08 -27.79
C HIS A 75 26.47 -12.48 -29.20
N GLY A 76 26.68 -11.16 -29.30
CA GLY A 76 26.86 -10.43 -30.56
C GLY A 76 28.08 -9.51 -30.52
N THR A 77 28.41 -8.86 -31.65
CA THR A 77 29.56 -7.94 -31.78
C THR A 77 29.20 -6.45 -31.66
N GLY A 78 28.00 -6.13 -31.16
CA GLY A 78 27.47 -4.76 -31.09
C GLY A 78 27.76 -4.02 -29.79
N SER A 79 27.47 -2.71 -29.76
CA SER A 79 27.35 -1.89 -28.55
C SER A 79 25.91 -1.88 -28.03
N ILE A 80 25.68 -1.62 -26.73
CA ILE A 80 24.30 -1.45 -26.21
C ILE A 80 23.71 -0.24 -26.94
N PRO A 81 22.57 -0.38 -27.65
CA PRO A 81 21.98 0.77 -28.30
C PRO A 81 21.53 1.78 -27.24
N ASN A 82 21.85 3.06 -27.46
CA ASN A 82 21.44 4.15 -26.56
C ASN A 82 19.91 4.30 -26.44
N VAL A 83 19.16 3.63 -27.32
CA VAL A 83 17.70 3.59 -27.37
C VAL A 83 17.30 2.14 -27.56
N ILE A 84 16.45 1.60 -26.67
CA ILE A 84 15.77 0.32 -26.94
C ILE A 84 14.81 0.60 -28.10
N SER A 85 15.17 0.16 -29.31
CA SER A 85 14.27 0.21 -30.45
C SER A 85 13.23 -0.89 -30.29
N ALA A 86 11.96 -0.49 -30.12
CA ALA A 86 10.85 -1.42 -30.28
C ALA A 86 10.56 -1.56 -31.77
N ASP A 87 10.66 -2.78 -32.30
CA ASP A 87 10.10 -3.10 -33.61
C ASP A 87 8.57 -3.10 -33.46
N VAL A 88 7.97 -1.94 -33.72
CA VAL A 88 6.51 -1.81 -33.68
C VAL A 88 5.95 -2.54 -34.89
N ASN A 89 5.46 -3.76 -34.68
CA ASN A 89 4.57 -4.43 -35.62
C ASN A 89 3.28 -3.60 -35.68
N ARG A 90 3.26 -2.59 -36.56
CA ARG A 90 2.07 -1.75 -36.77
C ARG A 90 0.91 -2.67 -37.05
N ALA A 91 -0.16 -2.56 -36.26
CA ALA A 91 -1.38 -3.33 -36.48
C ALA A 91 -1.83 -3.15 -37.93
N ALA A 92 -1.69 -4.22 -38.71
CA ALA A 92 -2.19 -4.45 -40.07
C ALA A 92 -2.42 -3.17 -40.91
N ILE A 93 -1.36 -2.44 -41.25
CA ILE A 93 -1.41 -1.62 -42.45
C ILE A 93 -1.05 -2.58 -43.59
N LEU A 94 -2.06 -3.06 -44.32
CA LEU A 94 -1.84 -3.78 -45.58
C LEU A 94 -0.96 -2.87 -46.46
N PRO A 95 0.27 -3.28 -46.80
CA PRO A 95 1.12 -2.49 -47.66
C PRO A 95 0.40 -2.25 -48.98
N THR A 96 0.42 -1.02 -49.51
CA THR A 96 0.14 -0.83 -50.94
C THR A 96 1.28 -1.47 -51.74
N GLU A 97 1.12 -1.63 -53.06
CA GLU A 97 2.15 -2.23 -53.96
C GLU A 97 3.54 -1.59 -53.85
N THR A 98 3.62 -0.39 -53.26
CA THR A 98 4.82 0.41 -53.00
C THR A 98 5.44 0.23 -51.61
N GLY A 99 4.88 -0.61 -50.73
CA GLY A 99 5.40 -0.87 -49.39
C GLY A 99 5.14 0.24 -48.35
N ALA A 100 4.42 1.31 -48.72
CA ALA A 100 4.08 2.42 -47.84
C ALA A 100 2.62 2.33 -47.34
N PRO A 101 2.30 2.90 -46.17
CA PRO A 101 0.90 3.08 -45.76
C PRO A 101 0.17 4.00 -46.74
N PRO A 102 -1.13 3.78 -47.02
CA PRO A 102 -1.92 4.69 -47.85
C PRO A 102 -2.23 6.05 -47.19
N TRP A 103 -1.83 6.24 -45.92
CA TRP A 103 -2.06 7.46 -45.15
C TRP A 103 -0.76 7.98 -44.52
N ASP A 104 -0.64 9.29 -44.41
CA ASP A 104 0.46 9.96 -43.70
C ASP A 104 0.36 9.71 -42.19
N THR A 105 1.37 9.04 -41.63
CA THR A 105 1.48 8.71 -40.21
C THR A 105 2.41 9.64 -39.43
N SER A 106 2.87 10.75 -40.03
CA SER A 106 3.72 11.71 -39.32
C SER A 106 2.95 12.42 -38.20
N PRO A 107 3.58 12.71 -37.04
CA PRO A 107 2.91 13.47 -35.98
C PRO A 107 2.47 14.85 -36.46
N LYS A 108 1.22 15.21 -36.20
CA LYS A 108 0.64 16.51 -36.58
C LYS A 108 0.44 17.39 -35.36
N LYS A 109 0.86 18.65 -35.45
CA LYS A 109 0.57 19.66 -34.43
C LYS A 109 -0.93 19.93 -34.43
N LEU A 110 -1.55 19.82 -33.25
CA LEU A 110 -2.95 20.22 -33.08
C LEU A 110 -3.00 21.75 -32.95
N GLU A 111 -3.70 22.40 -33.88
CA GLU A 111 -3.89 23.84 -33.88
C GLU A 111 -5.26 24.19 -33.33
N PHE A 112 -5.30 25.12 -32.38
CA PHE A 112 -6.53 25.60 -31.76
C PHE A 112 -6.75 27.06 -32.14
N ASN A 113 -7.82 27.34 -32.89
CA ASN A 113 -8.30 28.70 -33.11
C ASN A 113 -9.26 29.07 -31.97
N LEU A 114 -8.72 29.68 -30.92
CA LEU A 114 -9.47 29.97 -29.70
C LEU A 114 -10.07 31.39 -29.75
N PRO A 115 -11.39 31.56 -29.52
CA PRO A 115 -11.97 32.89 -29.40
C PRO A 115 -11.46 33.58 -28.13
N GLY A 116 -11.50 34.93 -28.12
CA GLY A 116 -11.04 35.73 -26.98
C GLY A 116 -11.67 35.31 -25.64
N SER A 117 -12.95 34.96 -25.65
CA SER A 117 -13.67 34.47 -24.45
C SER A 117 -13.12 33.18 -23.85
N VAL A 118 -12.45 32.33 -24.64
CA VAL A 118 -11.77 31.12 -24.15
C VAL A 118 -10.37 31.45 -23.65
N LEU A 119 -9.66 32.37 -24.32
CA LEU A 119 -8.36 32.85 -23.86
C LEU A 119 -8.46 33.50 -22.47
N ASP A 120 -9.50 34.30 -22.23
CA ASP A 120 -9.78 34.89 -20.91
C ASP A 120 -10.02 33.80 -19.84
N LYS A 121 -10.74 32.73 -20.20
CA LYS A 121 -10.97 31.59 -19.28
C LYS A 121 -9.69 30.84 -18.97
N ILE A 122 -8.83 30.62 -19.95
CA ILE A 122 -7.51 30.01 -19.75
C ILE A 122 -6.68 30.88 -18.80
N PHE A 123 -6.73 32.20 -18.98
CA PHE A 123 -6.06 33.13 -18.10
C PHE A 123 -6.52 32.96 -16.64
N PHE A 124 -7.83 33.02 -16.39
CA PHE A 124 -8.34 32.86 -15.02
C PHE A 124 -8.12 31.46 -14.45
N ALA A 125 -8.13 30.42 -15.30
CA ALA A 125 -7.83 29.05 -14.89
C ALA A 125 -6.37 28.89 -14.43
N GLU A 126 -5.41 29.58 -15.05
CA GLU A 126 -4.01 29.54 -14.62
C GLU A 126 -3.84 30.13 -13.21
N SER A 127 -4.52 31.24 -12.90
CA SER A 127 -4.52 31.81 -11.55
C SER A 127 -5.13 30.86 -10.53
N ALA A 128 -6.31 30.31 -10.81
CA ALA A 128 -6.97 29.37 -9.90
C ALA A 128 -6.14 28.11 -9.65
N LEU A 129 -5.46 27.60 -10.68
CA LEU A 129 -4.56 26.46 -10.55
C LEU A 129 -3.30 26.81 -9.75
N GLY A 130 -2.74 28.01 -9.95
CA GLY A 130 -1.63 28.53 -9.17
C GLY A 130 -1.95 28.57 -7.67
N ASP A 131 -3.13 29.09 -7.30
CA ASP A 131 -3.59 29.13 -5.92
C ASP A 131 -3.74 27.71 -5.33
N GLU A 132 -4.29 26.78 -6.09
CA GLU A 132 -4.44 25.39 -5.65
C GLU A 132 -3.07 24.71 -5.42
N ILE A 133 -2.10 24.91 -6.33
CA ILE A 133 -0.73 24.41 -6.18
C ILE A 133 -0.08 24.99 -4.93
N MET A 134 -0.18 26.32 -4.74
CA MET A 134 0.41 27.00 -3.59
C MET A 134 -0.25 26.59 -2.28
N SER A 135 -1.52 26.20 -2.30
CA SER A 135 -2.23 25.70 -1.12
C SER A 135 -1.80 24.30 -0.69
N SER A 136 -1.19 23.54 -1.59
CA SER A 136 -0.90 22.11 -1.41
C SER A 136 0.52 21.87 -0.88
N ASP A 137 0.60 21.20 0.27
CA ASP A 137 1.87 20.80 0.89
C ASP A 137 2.05 19.29 0.78
N THR A 138 3.07 18.84 0.06
CA THR A 138 3.41 17.42 -0.09
C THR A 138 4.74 17.07 0.58
N TYR A 139 4.80 15.92 1.26
CA TYR A 139 6.01 15.36 1.85
C TYR A 139 6.10 13.86 1.59
N VAL A 140 7.26 13.42 1.12
CA VAL A 140 7.56 11.99 0.91
C VAL A 140 8.37 11.46 2.08
N LEU A 141 7.83 10.47 2.78
CA LEU A 141 8.52 9.73 3.83
C LEU A 141 8.96 8.36 3.30
N GLU A 142 10.26 8.18 3.10
CA GLU A 142 10.88 6.89 2.80
C GLU A 142 11.46 6.28 4.09
N PHE A 143 10.72 5.39 4.75
CA PHE A 143 11.16 4.71 5.96
C PHE A 143 11.91 3.42 5.63
N LYS A 144 13.22 3.38 5.94
CA LYS A 144 14.15 2.32 5.50
C LYS A 144 14.54 1.32 6.60
N GLU A 145 13.98 1.46 7.79
CA GLU A 145 14.39 0.70 8.98
C GLU A 145 13.80 -0.70 9.04
N TYR A 146 12.63 -0.91 8.43
CA TYR A 146 11.97 -2.20 8.24
C TYR A 146 10.81 -2.06 7.23
N GLY A 147 10.24 -3.21 6.84
CA GLY A 147 9.02 -3.27 6.02
C GLY A 147 8.19 -4.51 6.33
N LYS A 148 7.49 -5.02 5.31
CA LYS A 148 6.58 -6.19 5.39
C LYS A 148 7.16 -7.34 6.20
N LYS A 149 8.41 -7.74 5.95
CA LYS A 149 9.03 -8.91 6.59
C LYS A 149 9.07 -8.81 8.11
N PHE A 150 9.40 -7.63 8.64
CA PHE A 150 9.43 -7.38 10.08
C PHE A 150 8.03 -7.43 10.70
N ILE A 151 7.05 -6.82 10.04
CA ILE A 151 5.68 -6.72 10.55
C ILE A 151 5.04 -8.12 10.60
N VAL A 152 5.20 -8.92 9.53
CA VAL A 152 4.72 -10.30 9.46
C VAL A 152 5.41 -11.18 10.50
N ARG A 153 6.73 -11.04 10.70
CA ARG A 153 7.46 -11.77 11.75
C ARG A 153 6.92 -11.47 13.16
N ASN A 154 6.36 -10.28 13.36
CA ASN A 154 5.66 -9.88 14.58
C ASN A 154 4.15 -10.20 14.58
N LYS A 155 3.70 -11.07 13.66
CA LYS A 155 2.34 -11.62 13.58
C LYS A 155 1.22 -10.57 13.39
N MET A 156 1.49 -9.51 12.63
CA MET A 156 0.49 -8.51 12.27
C MET A 156 0.36 -8.38 10.75
N SER A 157 -0.83 -7.96 10.31
CA SER A 157 -1.05 -7.54 8.93
C SER A 157 -0.22 -6.29 8.65
N PRO A 158 0.62 -6.28 7.58
CA PRO A 158 1.40 -5.11 7.18
C PRO A 158 0.53 -3.87 6.96
N ASP A 159 -0.61 -4.07 6.34
CA ASP A 159 -1.52 -2.99 5.98
C ASP A 159 -2.20 -2.40 7.24
N SER A 160 -2.76 -3.26 8.09
CA SER A 160 -3.36 -2.81 9.36
C SER A 160 -2.36 -2.10 10.27
N PHE A 161 -1.11 -2.58 10.31
CA PHE A 161 -0.04 -1.95 11.07
C PHE A 161 0.26 -0.53 10.57
N VAL A 162 0.29 -0.34 9.26
CA VAL A 162 0.51 0.96 8.62
C VAL A 162 -0.70 1.89 8.84
N GLN A 163 -1.92 1.38 8.75
CA GLN A 163 -3.13 2.15 9.05
C GLN A 163 -3.15 2.65 10.50
N MET A 164 -2.78 1.79 11.46
CA MET A 164 -2.66 2.18 12.87
C MET A 164 -1.52 3.18 13.12
N SER A 165 -0.40 3.10 12.40
CA SER A 165 0.70 4.06 12.57
C SER A 165 0.30 5.47 12.11
N MET A 166 -0.44 5.58 11.01
CA MET A 166 -0.98 6.87 10.52
C MET A 166 -2.00 7.47 11.49
N LEU A 167 -2.93 6.64 11.99
CA LEU A 167 -3.92 7.07 12.99
C LEU A 167 -3.24 7.57 14.27
N LEU A 168 -2.29 6.80 14.79
CA LEU A 168 -1.55 7.15 16.01
C LEU A 168 -0.71 8.41 15.80
N ALA A 169 -0.06 8.58 14.65
CA ALA A 169 0.70 9.78 14.34
C ALA A 169 -0.19 11.04 14.35
N TYR A 170 -1.42 10.92 13.84
CA TYR A 170 -2.41 12.00 13.93
C TYR A 170 -2.79 12.25 15.38
N TYR A 171 -3.13 11.20 16.14
CA TYR A 171 -3.54 11.31 17.53
C TYR A 171 -2.46 11.98 18.40
N LEU A 172 -1.18 11.62 18.23
CA LEU A 172 -0.08 12.22 18.97
C LEU A 172 0.15 13.70 18.63
N LEU A 173 -0.24 14.13 17.43
CA LEU A 173 -0.09 15.51 16.99
C LEU A 173 -1.28 16.40 17.38
N TYR A 174 -2.50 15.85 17.35
CA TYR A 174 -3.75 16.61 17.47
C TYR A 174 -4.62 16.21 18.67
N GLY A 175 -4.29 15.16 19.40
CA GLY A 175 -4.97 14.73 20.62
C GLY A 175 -6.34 14.10 20.43
N GLN A 176 -6.71 13.72 19.21
CA GLN A 176 -8.01 13.12 18.90
C GLN A 176 -7.93 12.13 17.75
N VAL A 177 -8.83 11.16 17.73
CA VAL A 177 -9.08 10.33 16.55
C VAL A 177 -10.02 11.07 15.60
N VAL A 178 -9.89 10.80 14.30
CA VAL A 178 -10.67 11.47 13.26
C VAL A 178 -11.14 10.46 12.22
N CYS A 179 -12.13 10.83 11.40
CA CYS A 179 -12.58 9.96 10.33
C CYS A 179 -11.41 9.61 9.39
N GLN A 180 -11.07 8.31 9.35
CA GLN A 180 -10.06 7.73 8.48
C GLN A 180 -10.72 6.77 7.50
N TYR A 181 -10.38 6.93 6.23
CA TYR A 181 -10.90 6.16 5.11
C TYR A 181 -9.76 5.39 4.46
N GLU A 182 -10.02 4.11 4.19
CA GLU A 182 -9.22 3.27 3.31
C GLU A 182 -10.15 2.61 2.28
N PRO A 183 -9.80 2.61 0.98
CA PRO A 183 -10.56 1.88 -0.03
C PRO A 183 -10.23 0.39 0.03
N VAL A 184 -11.27 -0.44 0.11
CA VAL A 184 -11.18 -1.90 -0.02
C VAL A 184 -11.80 -2.33 -1.34
N MET A 185 -11.07 -3.10 -2.15
CA MET A 185 -11.57 -3.53 -3.45
C MET A 185 -12.65 -4.60 -3.32
N THR A 186 -13.68 -4.49 -4.14
CA THR A 186 -14.77 -5.48 -4.26
C THR A 186 -14.81 -6.13 -5.65
N LYS A 187 -13.68 -6.13 -6.36
CA LYS A 187 -13.55 -6.60 -7.76
C LYS A 187 -13.85 -8.09 -7.99
N HIS A 188 -13.96 -8.89 -6.93
CA HIS A 188 -14.46 -10.26 -7.04
C HIS A 188 -15.93 -10.30 -7.48
N PHE A 189 -16.70 -9.24 -7.22
CA PHE A 189 -18.08 -9.10 -7.71
C PHE A 189 -18.09 -8.51 -9.12
N PHE A 190 -19.10 -8.89 -9.91
CA PHE A 190 -19.35 -8.28 -11.21
C PHE A 190 -19.53 -6.76 -11.09
N HIS A 191 -18.77 -6.00 -11.89
CA HIS A 191 -18.66 -4.52 -11.80
C HIS A 191 -18.24 -3.98 -10.43
N GLY A 192 -17.56 -4.79 -9.61
CA GLY A 192 -17.04 -4.38 -8.32
C GLY A 192 -16.08 -3.18 -8.43
N ARG A 193 -16.30 -2.19 -7.56
CA ARG A 193 -15.45 -1.00 -7.39
C ARG A 193 -14.73 -1.10 -6.04
N THR A 194 -15.12 -0.26 -5.09
CA THR A 194 -14.55 -0.20 -3.74
C THR A 194 -15.64 -0.08 -2.69
N GLU A 195 -15.39 -0.65 -1.52
CA GLU A 195 -16.05 -0.35 -0.25
C GLU A 195 -15.13 0.54 0.60
N ALA A 196 -15.69 1.29 1.56
CA ALA A 196 -14.92 2.00 2.57
C ALA A 196 -14.59 1.10 3.75
N MET A 197 -13.32 1.02 4.10
CA MET A 197 -12.88 0.56 5.40
C MET A 197 -12.67 1.77 6.32
N ARG A 198 -13.35 1.74 7.48
CA ARG A 198 -13.24 2.77 8.52
C ARG A 198 -12.27 2.31 9.58
N THR A 199 -11.04 2.82 9.52
CA THR A 199 -9.93 2.42 10.42
C THR A 199 -10.23 2.72 11.89
N VAL A 200 -10.96 3.80 12.18
CA VAL A 200 -11.27 4.21 13.54
C VAL A 200 -12.42 3.37 14.10
N THR A 201 -12.06 2.41 14.93
CA THR A 201 -12.96 1.60 15.76
C THR A 201 -12.76 1.95 17.24
N PRO A 202 -13.65 1.53 18.15
CA PRO A 202 -13.41 1.67 19.59
C PRO A 202 -12.07 1.05 20.03
N VAL A 203 -11.68 -0.08 19.44
CA VAL A 203 -10.41 -0.76 19.73
C VAL A 203 -9.21 0.09 19.27
N ALA A 204 -9.29 0.70 18.08
CA ALA A 204 -8.26 1.60 17.57
C ALA A 204 -8.13 2.90 18.40
N ALA A 205 -9.25 3.43 18.90
CA ALA A 205 -9.24 4.60 19.80
C ALA A 205 -8.54 4.28 21.13
N VAL A 206 -8.90 3.14 21.76
CA VAL A 206 -8.24 2.66 22.99
C VAL A 206 -6.75 2.44 22.77
N PHE A 207 -6.34 1.90 21.61
CA PHE A 207 -4.94 1.78 21.24
C PHE A 207 -4.23 3.15 21.22
N CYS A 208 -4.83 4.18 20.60
CA CYS A 208 -4.24 5.52 20.54
C CYS A 208 -4.07 6.13 21.94
N GLU A 209 -5.11 6.01 22.78
CA GLU A 209 -5.09 6.48 24.17
C GLU A 209 -4.02 5.78 25.01
N LYS A 210 -3.98 4.44 24.97
CA LYS A 210 -2.97 3.62 25.64
C LYS A 210 -1.56 3.96 25.18
N TRP A 211 -1.35 4.15 23.88
CA TRP A 211 -0.04 4.48 23.35
C TRP A 211 0.46 5.84 23.82
N ALA A 212 -0.42 6.85 23.83
CA ALA A 212 -0.11 8.20 24.27
C ALA A 212 0.07 8.33 25.80
N SER A 213 -0.55 7.44 26.57
CA SER A 213 -0.46 7.43 28.02
C SER A 213 0.97 7.15 28.52
N ARG A 214 1.40 7.92 29.52
CA ARG A 214 2.66 7.72 30.25
C ARG A 214 2.58 6.62 31.29
N TYR A 215 1.36 6.21 31.66
CA TYR A 215 1.10 5.26 32.73
C TYR A 215 0.87 3.83 32.22
N THR A 216 0.70 3.66 30.91
CA THR A 216 0.48 2.35 30.28
C THR A 216 1.82 1.66 30.03
N SER A 217 1.92 0.38 30.39
CA SER A 217 3.15 -0.41 30.23
C SER A 217 3.48 -0.64 28.75
N LYS A 218 4.72 -1.06 28.45
CA LYS A 218 5.13 -1.38 27.08
C LYS A 218 4.31 -2.56 26.53
N GLU A 219 4.04 -3.54 27.38
CA GLU A 219 3.28 -4.74 27.09
C GLU A 219 1.84 -4.38 26.72
N GLU A 220 1.18 -3.53 27.52
CA GLU A 220 -0.20 -3.08 27.27
C GLU A 220 -0.32 -2.27 25.98
N LYS A 221 0.69 -1.45 25.65
CA LYS A 221 0.74 -0.71 24.37
C LYS A 221 0.82 -1.68 23.18
N LEU A 222 1.72 -2.66 23.24
CA LEU A 222 1.87 -3.67 22.20
C LEU A 222 0.62 -4.54 22.03
N ASP A 223 0.00 -4.95 23.12
CA ASP A 223 -1.22 -5.75 23.07
C ASP A 223 -2.37 -4.96 22.47
N SER A 224 -2.52 -3.67 22.82
CA SER A 224 -3.52 -2.81 22.19
C SER A 224 -3.29 -2.61 20.69
N LEU A 225 -2.03 -2.52 20.24
CA LEU A 225 -1.69 -2.47 18.82
C LEU A 225 -2.05 -3.78 18.10
N ARG A 226 -1.78 -4.93 18.73
CA ARG A 226 -2.16 -6.25 18.18
C ARG A 226 -3.68 -6.39 18.07
N ASP A 227 -4.42 -5.94 19.08
CA ASP A 227 -5.87 -5.97 19.08
C ASP A 227 -6.44 -5.07 17.97
N ALA A 228 -5.94 -3.84 17.86
CA ALA A 228 -6.38 -2.89 16.84
C ALA A 228 -6.08 -3.39 15.41
N THR A 229 -4.88 -3.96 15.19
CA THR A 229 -4.52 -4.53 13.87
C THR A 229 -5.34 -5.77 13.52
N LYS A 230 -5.66 -6.61 14.50
CA LYS A 230 -6.54 -7.78 14.32
C LYS A 230 -7.96 -7.36 13.95
N GLU A 231 -8.52 -6.38 14.64
CA GLU A 231 -9.87 -5.87 14.36
C GLU A 231 -9.93 -5.21 12.98
N HIS A 232 -8.92 -4.42 12.63
CA HIS A 232 -8.81 -3.84 11.29
C HIS A 232 -8.78 -4.92 10.21
N SER A 233 -7.95 -5.97 10.37
CA SER A 233 -7.87 -7.06 9.42
C SER A 233 -9.20 -7.81 9.26
N ARG A 234 -9.98 -7.96 10.34
CA ARG A 234 -11.33 -8.57 10.30
C ARG A 234 -12.27 -7.72 9.44
N LEU A 235 -12.30 -6.41 9.68
CA LEU A 235 -13.19 -5.48 8.98
C LEU A 235 -12.83 -5.30 7.50
N VAL A 236 -11.52 -5.32 7.15
CA VAL A 236 -11.09 -5.34 5.74
C VAL A 236 -11.65 -6.57 5.00
N LYS A 237 -11.61 -7.75 5.63
CA LYS A 237 -12.20 -8.97 5.04
C LYS A 237 -13.70 -8.81 4.82
N GLU A 238 -14.43 -8.25 5.79
CA GLU A 238 -15.86 -7.98 5.65
C GLU A 238 -16.15 -6.98 4.53
N ALA A 239 -15.42 -5.87 4.46
CA ALA A 239 -15.54 -4.88 3.40
C ALA A 239 -15.26 -5.50 2.01
N SER A 240 -14.23 -6.33 1.87
CA SER A 240 -13.90 -7.01 0.60
C SER A 240 -14.99 -7.98 0.15
N ALA A 241 -15.74 -8.56 1.11
CA ALA A 241 -16.89 -9.42 0.87
C ALA A 241 -18.20 -8.63 0.65
N GLY A 242 -18.13 -7.31 0.50
CA GLY A 242 -19.29 -6.44 0.29
C GLY A 242 -20.16 -6.26 1.52
N LYS A 243 -19.62 -6.51 2.73
CA LYS A 243 -20.35 -6.37 4.01
C LYS A 243 -20.07 -5.04 4.72
N GLY A 244 -19.45 -4.08 4.04
CA GLY A 244 -19.33 -2.72 4.54
C GLY A 244 -20.67 -1.98 4.50
N VAL A 245 -20.73 -0.86 5.21
CA VAL A 245 -21.97 -0.08 5.35
C VAL A 245 -21.97 1.19 4.51
N ASP A 246 -20.81 1.75 4.19
CA ASP A 246 -20.70 3.03 3.52
C ASP A 246 -21.34 3.01 2.13
N ARG A 247 -21.01 2.02 1.28
CA ARG A 247 -21.63 1.92 -0.05
C ARG A 247 -23.10 1.58 0.00
N HIS A 248 -23.53 0.77 0.96
CA HIS A 248 -24.95 0.47 1.14
C HIS A 248 -25.75 1.73 1.50
N LEU A 249 -25.30 2.50 2.50
CA LEU A 249 -25.95 3.75 2.89
C LEU A 249 -25.92 4.80 1.77
N PHE A 250 -24.80 4.91 1.05
CA PHE A 250 -24.70 5.77 -0.12
C PHE A 250 -25.69 5.39 -1.22
N ALA A 251 -25.80 4.10 -1.53
CA ALA A 251 -26.75 3.60 -2.53
C ALA A 251 -28.21 3.91 -2.14
N LEU A 252 -28.58 3.73 -0.86
CA LEU A 252 -29.91 4.09 -0.37
C LEU A 252 -30.20 5.58 -0.54
N LYS A 253 -29.23 6.44 -0.25
CA LYS A 253 -29.35 7.89 -0.47
C LYS A 253 -29.55 8.21 -1.95
N CYS A 254 -28.74 7.66 -2.84
CA CYS A 254 -28.86 7.87 -4.29
C CYS A 254 -30.19 7.33 -4.84
N ILE A 255 -30.71 6.21 -4.32
CA ILE A 255 -32.02 5.67 -4.70
C ILE A 255 -33.12 6.64 -4.28
N ALA A 256 -33.07 7.19 -3.06
CA ALA A 256 -34.04 8.17 -2.61
C ALA A 256 -34.04 9.42 -3.51
N GLU A 257 -32.85 9.97 -3.79
CA GLU A 257 -32.66 11.12 -4.69
C GLU A 257 -33.19 10.86 -6.10
N LYS A 258 -32.87 9.69 -6.68
CA LYS A 258 -33.28 9.34 -8.04
C LYS A 258 -34.78 9.12 -8.19
N ASN A 259 -35.46 8.70 -7.12
CA ASN A 259 -36.90 8.42 -7.12
C ASN A 259 -37.71 9.57 -6.49
N ASP A 260 -37.10 10.74 -6.27
CA ASP A 260 -37.73 11.91 -5.64
C ASP A 260 -38.39 11.58 -4.28
N VAL A 261 -37.83 10.62 -3.55
CA VAL A 261 -38.27 10.25 -2.20
C VAL A 261 -37.56 11.15 -1.19
N ALA A 262 -38.30 11.63 -0.19
CA ALA A 262 -37.73 12.43 0.89
C ALA A 262 -36.53 11.71 1.53
N ILE A 263 -35.37 12.37 1.50
CA ILE A 263 -34.14 11.83 2.07
C ILE A 263 -34.33 11.66 3.59
N PRO A 264 -34.10 10.45 4.15
CA PRO A 264 -34.22 10.23 5.59
C PRO A 264 -33.38 11.23 6.40
N PRO A 265 -33.91 11.77 7.52
CA PRO A 265 -33.19 12.72 8.37
C PRO A 265 -31.82 12.23 8.85
N PHE A 266 -31.62 10.91 8.92
CA PHE A 266 -30.34 10.26 9.18
C PHE A 266 -29.19 10.84 8.31
N PHE A 267 -29.41 11.08 7.01
CA PHE A 267 -28.39 11.60 6.10
C PHE A 267 -28.10 13.10 6.30
N GLY A 268 -28.91 13.81 7.10
CA GLY A 268 -28.65 15.18 7.55
C GLY A 268 -28.02 15.24 8.94
N SER A 269 -27.87 14.11 9.63
CA SER A 269 -27.34 14.04 11.00
C SER A 269 -25.86 14.41 11.07
N ASP A 270 -25.42 14.87 12.24
CA ASP A 270 -24.02 15.21 12.47
C ASP A 270 -23.11 13.97 12.42
N ALA A 271 -23.64 12.79 12.77
CA ALA A 271 -22.93 11.53 12.60
C ALA A 271 -22.64 11.22 11.12
N TRP A 272 -23.62 11.43 10.23
CA TRP A 272 -23.41 11.25 8.79
C TRP A 272 -22.41 12.26 8.23
N LYS A 273 -22.49 13.53 8.65
CA LYS A 273 -21.51 14.57 8.27
C LYS A 273 -20.10 14.19 8.73
N ALA A 274 -19.94 13.75 9.99
CA ALA A 274 -18.65 13.32 10.52
C ALA A 274 -18.07 12.11 9.77
N LEU A 275 -18.91 11.13 9.42
CA LEU A 275 -18.48 9.96 8.62
C LEU A 275 -18.01 10.36 7.20
N ASN A 276 -18.63 11.38 6.60
CA ASN A 276 -18.28 11.86 5.26
C ASN A 276 -17.20 12.95 5.26
N HIS A 277 -16.77 13.42 6.44
CA HIS A 277 -15.67 14.36 6.60
C HIS A 277 -14.35 13.61 6.85
N THR A 278 -13.80 13.00 5.80
CA THR A 278 -12.60 12.16 5.88
C THR A 278 -11.33 12.99 6.05
N VAL A 279 -10.87 13.15 7.29
CA VAL A 279 -9.64 13.88 7.62
C VAL A 279 -8.39 13.10 7.24
N LEU A 280 -8.38 11.77 7.38
CA LEU A 280 -7.29 10.91 6.93
C LEU A 280 -7.78 10.05 5.77
N SER A 281 -7.53 10.49 4.54
CA SER A 281 -7.80 9.66 3.36
C SER A 281 -6.54 8.91 3.00
N THR A 282 -6.57 7.58 3.08
CA THR A 282 -5.39 6.73 2.87
C THR A 282 -5.63 5.74 1.73
N SER A 283 -4.58 5.34 1.03
CA SER A 283 -4.68 4.29 0.02
C SER A 283 -3.34 3.58 -0.19
N ASN A 284 -3.40 2.26 -0.21
CA ASN A 284 -2.27 1.40 -0.57
C ASN A 284 -2.24 1.17 -2.08
N CYS A 285 -1.10 1.38 -2.72
CA CYS A 285 -0.91 1.07 -4.13
C CYS A 285 0.52 0.57 -4.40
N GLY A 286 0.93 -0.48 -3.67
CA GLY A 286 2.29 -0.98 -3.71
C GLY A 286 2.54 -2.11 -4.72
N ASN A 287 3.48 -1.92 -5.64
CA ASN A 287 4.09 -2.98 -6.45
C ASN A 287 5.57 -2.64 -6.75
N PRO A 288 6.35 -3.55 -7.38
CA PRO A 288 7.74 -3.27 -7.76
C PRO A 288 7.93 -2.16 -8.80
N ALA A 289 6.89 -1.87 -9.59
CA ALA A 289 6.95 -0.89 -10.67
C ALA A 289 6.84 0.56 -10.17
N LEU A 290 6.23 0.77 -9.00
CA LEU A 290 6.06 2.10 -8.44
C LEU A 290 7.16 2.44 -7.44
N ARG A 291 7.86 3.54 -7.74
CA ARG A 291 8.63 4.23 -6.71
C ARG A 291 7.68 4.89 -5.73
N LEU A 292 6.76 5.74 -6.20
CA LEU A 292 5.88 6.65 -5.45
C LEU A 292 4.42 6.52 -5.90
N PHE A 293 3.50 6.73 -4.97
CA PHE A 293 2.06 6.88 -5.23
C PHE A 293 1.47 7.90 -4.25
N GLY A 294 0.62 8.81 -4.72
CA GLY A 294 0.01 9.85 -3.89
C GLY A 294 -1.16 10.55 -4.56
N PHE A 295 -1.95 11.23 -3.74
CA PHE A 295 -3.13 12.00 -4.13
C PHE A 295 -3.35 13.15 -3.12
N GLY A 296 -4.14 14.16 -3.47
CA GLY A 296 -4.47 15.29 -2.60
C GLY A 296 -5.42 14.93 -1.44
N PRO A 297 -5.57 15.78 -0.42
CA PRO A 297 -6.58 15.58 0.62
C PRO A 297 -8.01 15.74 0.04
N VAL A 298 -8.97 15.02 0.60
CA VAL A 298 -10.39 15.06 0.16
C VAL A 298 -11.24 16.08 0.91
N VAL A 299 -10.71 16.65 1.99
CA VAL A 299 -11.29 17.78 2.74
C VAL A 299 -10.21 18.83 3.00
N PRO A 300 -10.55 20.13 3.13
CA PRO A 300 -9.57 21.21 3.28
C PRO A 300 -8.67 21.05 4.50
N ASP A 301 -9.19 20.47 5.58
CA ASP A 301 -8.52 20.25 6.85
C ASP A 301 -8.02 18.80 6.99
N GLY A 302 -7.78 18.10 5.86
CA GLY A 302 -7.39 16.70 5.83
C GLY A 302 -5.98 16.43 5.32
N PHE A 303 -5.66 15.15 5.26
CA PHE A 303 -4.46 14.59 4.63
C PHE A 303 -4.86 13.57 3.56
N GLY A 304 -4.18 13.62 2.41
CA GLY A 304 -4.17 12.55 1.42
C GLY A 304 -2.88 11.75 1.56
N ILE A 305 -2.99 10.44 1.82
CA ILE A 305 -1.83 9.59 2.11
C ILE A 305 -1.82 8.37 1.19
N GLY A 306 -1.01 8.44 0.14
CA GLY A 306 -0.66 7.26 -0.63
C GLY A 306 0.50 6.53 0.04
N TYR A 307 0.42 5.20 0.17
CA TYR A 307 1.51 4.44 0.77
C TYR A 307 1.83 3.15 0.00
N ILE A 308 3.08 2.71 0.14
CA ILE A 308 3.62 1.49 -0.48
C ILE A 308 4.36 0.70 0.60
N ILE A 309 3.95 -0.56 0.77
CA ILE A 309 4.57 -1.50 1.69
C ILE A 309 5.56 -2.37 0.92
N LYS A 310 6.86 -2.14 1.13
CA LYS A 310 7.94 -2.96 0.54
C LYS A 310 8.43 -3.99 1.55
N ASN A 311 9.24 -4.95 1.09
CA ASN A 311 9.75 -6.01 1.96
C ASN A 311 10.54 -5.50 3.17
N ASN A 312 11.39 -4.49 2.94
CA ASN A 312 12.33 -3.95 3.94
C ASN A 312 12.20 -2.43 4.14
N SER A 313 11.18 -1.80 3.56
CA SER A 313 10.92 -0.37 3.71
C SER A 313 9.43 -0.08 3.60
N LEU A 314 9.03 1.08 4.10
CA LEU A 314 7.70 1.66 3.93
C LEU A 314 7.85 3.00 3.25
N GLN A 315 6.90 3.37 2.40
CA GLN A 315 6.86 4.69 1.80
C GLN A 315 5.48 5.31 1.97
N TYR A 316 5.48 6.60 2.25
CA TYR A 316 4.29 7.44 2.30
C TYR A 316 4.49 8.69 1.44
N SER A 317 3.53 8.99 0.58
CA SER A 317 3.37 10.31 -0.04
C SER A 317 2.20 10.99 0.66
N ILE A 318 2.52 12.01 1.46
CA ILE A 318 1.58 12.69 2.34
C ILE A 318 1.32 14.07 1.76
N SER A 319 0.06 14.41 1.50
CA SER A 319 -0.37 15.73 1.05
C SER A 319 -1.35 16.33 2.06
N SER A 320 -1.38 17.66 2.15
CA SER A 320 -2.42 18.40 2.88
C SER A 320 -2.60 19.80 2.29
N LYS A 321 -3.62 20.54 2.72
CA LYS A 321 -3.72 21.98 2.46
C LYS A 321 -3.28 22.76 3.69
N HIS A 322 -2.01 23.18 3.73
CA HIS A 322 -1.42 23.95 4.84
C HIS A 322 -1.58 23.35 6.25
N ARG A 323 -1.49 22.02 6.40
CA ARG A 323 -1.75 21.32 7.66
C ARG A 323 -0.49 20.71 8.30
N GLN A 324 0.62 21.45 8.31
CA GLN A 324 1.90 21.02 8.90
C GLN A 324 2.37 19.63 8.37
N THR A 325 2.23 19.35 7.07
CA THR A 325 2.51 18.03 6.44
C THR A 325 3.82 17.41 6.90
N LYS A 326 4.90 18.20 6.94
CA LYS A 326 6.23 17.75 7.38
C LYS A 326 6.26 17.30 8.84
N ARG A 327 5.55 18.01 9.73
CA ARG A 327 5.48 17.65 11.16
C ARG A 327 4.72 16.34 11.34
N PHE A 328 3.60 16.16 10.64
CA PHE A 328 2.89 14.88 10.63
C PHE A 328 3.78 13.74 10.15
N ALA A 329 4.53 13.93 9.05
CA ALA A 329 5.46 12.93 8.53
C ALA A 329 6.58 12.57 9.53
N HIS A 330 7.13 13.55 10.23
CA HIS A 330 8.13 13.33 11.28
C HIS A 330 7.53 12.56 12.49
N THR A 331 6.31 12.89 12.90
CA THR A 331 5.60 12.16 13.95
C THR A 331 5.36 10.71 13.53
N LEU A 332 4.92 10.47 12.29
CA LEU A 332 4.75 9.13 11.73
C LEU A 332 6.07 8.35 11.71
N HIS A 333 7.15 8.99 11.28
CA HIS A 333 8.49 8.39 11.32
C HIS A 333 8.87 7.94 12.75
N LYS A 334 8.61 8.80 13.75
CA LYS A 334 8.86 8.48 15.16
C LYS A 334 7.99 7.33 15.65
N VAL A 335 6.70 7.31 15.32
CA VAL A 335 5.78 6.19 15.65
C VAL A 335 6.31 4.88 15.10
N LEU A 336 6.77 4.86 13.84
CA LEU A 336 7.31 3.65 13.22
C LEU A 336 8.59 3.18 13.92
N LEU A 337 9.46 4.09 14.35
CA LEU A 337 10.64 3.76 15.16
C LEU A 337 10.25 3.19 16.53
N ASP A 338 9.24 3.76 17.18
CA ASP A 338 8.75 3.29 18.48
C ASP A 338 8.16 1.88 18.37
N PHE A 339 7.43 1.60 17.30
CA PHE A 339 6.94 0.25 17.00
C PHE A 339 8.10 -0.75 16.88
N LYS A 340 9.19 -0.39 16.19
CA LYS A 340 10.39 -1.22 16.09
C LYS A 340 11.01 -1.46 17.45
N GLU A 341 11.24 -0.41 18.23
CA GLU A 341 11.88 -0.50 19.55
C GLU A 341 11.08 -1.38 20.50
N MET A 342 9.75 -1.22 20.56
CA MET A 342 8.92 -2.02 21.46
C MET A 342 8.84 -3.49 21.05
N MET A 343 8.94 -3.79 19.75
CA MET A 343 8.88 -5.17 19.24
C MET A 343 10.25 -5.86 19.17
N GLN A 344 11.34 -5.16 19.47
CA GLN A 344 12.63 -5.81 19.62
C GLN A 344 12.61 -6.72 20.85
N PRO A 345 13.11 -7.96 20.74
CA PRO A 345 13.20 -8.83 21.91
C PRO A 345 14.03 -8.15 23.00
N LEU A 346 13.44 -8.01 24.19
CA LEU A 346 14.10 -7.52 25.41
C LEU A 346 15.31 -8.41 25.68
N SER A 347 16.49 -7.97 25.25
CA SER A 347 17.76 -8.69 25.29
C SER A 347 17.73 -10.08 24.65
N SER A 348 18.48 -10.24 23.57
CA SER A 348 19.25 -11.47 23.42
C SER A 348 20.03 -11.68 24.72
N VAL A 349 19.58 -12.57 25.60
CA VAL A 349 20.53 -13.30 26.42
C VAL A 349 21.51 -13.87 25.40
N LYS A 350 22.75 -13.38 25.40
CA LYS A 350 23.83 -14.02 24.66
C LYS A 350 24.00 -15.39 25.28
N VAL A 351 23.20 -16.36 24.87
CA VAL A 351 23.56 -17.76 24.99
C VAL A 351 24.83 -17.87 24.17
N GLY A 352 25.94 -18.20 24.83
CA GLY A 352 27.25 -18.29 24.21
C GLY A 352 27.16 -19.01 22.87
N SER A 353 27.85 -18.45 21.88
CA SER A 353 27.91 -18.93 20.49
C SER A 353 27.70 -20.44 20.37
N ALA A 354 26.56 -20.85 19.80
CA ALA A 354 26.36 -22.23 19.43
C ALA A 354 27.42 -22.64 18.40
N SER A 355 27.93 -23.87 18.52
CA SER A 355 28.90 -24.47 17.60
C SER A 355 28.45 -24.29 16.13
N PRO A 356 29.38 -24.08 15.18
CA PRO A 356 29.11 -23.98 13.74
C PRO A 356 28.28 -25.14 13.14
N GLU A 357 28.17 -26.26 13.86
CA GLU A 357 27.38 -27.42 13.47
C GLU A 357 25.88 -27.27 13.73
N VAL A 358 25.47 -26.45 14.72
CA VAL A 358 24.04 -26.19 15.02
C VAL A 358 23.44 -25.22 14.01
N GLU A 359 24.23 -24.25 13.53
CA GLU A 359 23.82 -23.32 12.47
C GLU A 359 23.59 -24.02 11.13
N LYS A 360 24.31 -25.12 10.85
CA LYS A 360 24.08 -25.97 9.67
C LYS A 360 22.82 -26.83 9.76
N LEU A 361 22.37 -27.18 10.98
CA LEU A 361 21.15 -27.97 11.21
C LEU A 361 19.86 -27.13 11.17
N LEU A 362 19.96 -25.80 11.28
CA LEU A 362 18.82 -24.87 11.17
C LEU A 362 18.47 -24.50 9.72
N VAL A 363 19.15 -25.09 8.74
CA VAL A 363 18.89 -24.85 7.32
C VAL A 363 17.98 -25.95 6.74
N LYS A 364 16.78 -25.52 6.31
CA LYS A 364 15.64 -26.23 5.64
C LYS A 364 14.62 -26.90 6.57
N LYS A 365 13.30 -26.72 6.39
CA LYS A 365 12.51 -26.41 5.19
C LYS A 365 11.48 -25.31 5.47
N GLU A 366 11.61 -24.15 4.82
CA GLU A 366 10.48 -23.23 4.62
C GLU A 366 9.88 -23.54 3.25
N SER A 367 8.83 -24.36 3.21
CA SER A 367 7.80 -24.17 2.18
C SER A 367 6.97 -22.97 2.63
N LEU A 368 7.33 -21.79 2.14
CA LEU A 368 6.63 -20.51 2.33
C LEU A 368 5.25 -20.46 1.62
N LEU A 369 4.52 -21.58 1.58
CA LEU A 369 3.30 -21.75 0.78
C LEU A 369 2.03 -22.09 1.58
N GLU A 370 2.09 -22.24 2.92
CA GLU A 370 0.90 -22.64 3.70
C GLU A 370 0.52 -21.69 4.84
N TYR A 371 0.82 -20.39 4.70
CA TYR A 371 0.12 -19.33 5.43
C TYR A 371 -0.21 -18.13 4.52
N ALA A 372 -0.38 -18.41 3.22
CA ALA A 372 -0.88 -17.47 2.21
C ALA A 372 -2.36 -17.71 1.89
N ASP A 373 -3.12 -18.27 2.83
CA ASP A 373 -4.58 -18.31 2.69
C ASP A 373 -5.18 -16.93 2.94
N GLY A 374 -5.62 -16.34 1.84
CA GLY A 374 -6.78 -15.46 1.83
C GLY A 374 -6.46 -13.97 1.70
N ILE A 375 -6.09 -13.60 0.47
CA ILE A 375 -6.50 -12.43 -0.32
C ILE A 375 -5.24 -11.86 -0.99
N ASP A 376 -4.89 -12.48 -2.11
CA ASP A 376 -4.22 -11.74 -3.18
C ASP A 376 -5.27 -10.79 -3.77
N TYR A 377 -4.99 -9.49 -3.70
CA TYR A 377 -5.93 -8.44 -4.09
C TYR A 377 -6.09 -8.33 -5.62
N PHE A 378 -5.47 -9.22 -6.39
CA PHE A 378 -5.51 -9.30 -7.85
C PHE A 378 -6.09 -10.66 -8.23
N GLY A 379 -7.42 -10.71 -8.38
CA GLY A 379 -8.11 -11.95 -8.69
C GLY A 379 -7.72 -12.53 -10.05
N GLU A 380 -7.32 -13.79 -10.04
CA GLU A 380 -7.71 -14.78 -11.05
C GLU A 380 -8.04 -16.09 -10.32
N LEU A 381 -9.23 -16.61 -10.60
CA LEU A 381 -9.68 -17.95 -10.22
C LEU A 381 -10.50 -18.50 -11.39
N ASP A 382 -10.06 -19.63 -11.94
CA ASP A 382 -10.88 -20.75 -12.42
C ASP A 382 -9.93 -21.93 -12.74
N LEU A 383 -9.87 -23.00 -11.94
CA LEU A 383 -10.70 -24.21 -11.90
C LEU A 383 -10.53 -25.13 -13.13
N ASP A 384 -9.81 -26.26 -12.99
CA ASP A 384 -10.34 -27.62 -13.30
C ASP A 384 -9.34 -28.80 -13.13
N LYS A 385 -9.75 -29.78 -12.31
CA LYS A 385 -9.55 -31.26 -12.39
C LYS A 385 -8.18 -31.90 -12.00
N PRO A 386 -8.10 -33.25 -11.77
CA PRO A 386 -8.35 -33.92 -10.49
C PRO A 386 -7.14 -34.78 -10.02
N ASP A 387 -7.25 -35.32 -8.81
CA ASP A 387 -6.33 -36.28 -8.18
C ASP A 387 -5.86 -37.41 -9.11
N GLU A 388 -4.56 -37.72 -9.07
CA GLU A 388 -4.00 -39.08 -8.96
C GLU A 388 -2.46 -39.08 -9.02
N LYS A 389 -1.82 -39.61 -7.95
CA LYS A 389 -0.67 -40.55 -7.95
C LYS A 389 0.23 -40.35 -6.74
N THR A 390 0.07 -41.27 -5.80
CA THR A 390 1.06 -41.65 -4.79
C THR A 390 2.33 -42.19 -5.46
N PRO A 391 3.54 -41.76 -5.06
CA PRO A 391 4.73 -42.58 -5.20
C PRO A 391 5.13 -43.16 -3.85
N GLN A 392 5.18 -44.49 -3.78
CA GLN A 392 5.95 -45.21 -2.77
C GLN A 392 7.41 -44.77 -2.84
N MET A 393 7.99 -44.40 -1.70
CA MET A 393 9.43 -44.43 -1.51
C MET A 393 9.78 -45.38 -0.37
N ASP A 394 10.46 -46.44 -0.77
CA ASP A 394 11.16 -47.40 0.07
C ASP A 394 12.49 -46.77 0.54
N GLY A 395 12.91 -47.02 1.78
CA GLY A 395 14.17 -46.50 2.31
C GLY A 395 14.14 -46.24 3.82
N GLY A 396 14.74 -47.14 4.58
CA GLY A 396 14.78 -47.14 6.03
C GLY A 396 15.39 -45.88 6.67
N ALA A 397 14.58 -45.19 7.48
CA ALA A 397 15.04 -44.29 8.51
C ALA A 397 14.07 -44.39 9.71
N ARG A 398 14.62 -44.65 10.91
CA ARG A 398 13.85 -44.75 12.16
C ARG A 398 13.14 -43.41 12.42
N LYS A 399 11.81 -43.41 12.35
CA LYS A 399 10.97 -42.24 12.69
C LYS A 399 10.83 -42.12 14.21
N TYR A 400 11.15 -40.95 14.75
CA TYR A 400 10.64 -40.51 16.04
C TYR A 400 9.39 -39.66 15.78
N VAL A 401 8.26 -40.01 16.40
CA VAL A 401 7.03 -39.21 16.34
C VAL A 401 6.99 -38.33 17.58
N GLY A 402 7.11 -37.02 17.39
CA GLY A 402 6.83 -36.04 18.44
C GLY A 402 5.34 -35.73 18.47
N ILE A 403 4.64 -36.10 19.54
CA ILE A 403 3.26 -35.69 19.77
C ILE A 403 3.29 -34.30 20.42
N VAL A 404 2.84 -33.28 19.69
CA VAL A 404 2.61 -31.94 20.25
C VAL A 404 1.21 -31.91 20.85
N ARG A 405 1.10 -31.94 22.18
CA ARG A 405 -0.16 -31.67 22.88
C ARG A 405 -0.33 -30.17 23.12
N ARG A 406 -1.47 -29.64 22.68
CA ARG A 406 -1.97 -28.28 22.95
C ARG A 406 -2.05 -28.08 24.47
N ARG A 407 -1.64 -26.90 24.96
CA ARG A 407 -1.74 -26.51 26.36
C ARG A 407 -3.22 -26.25 26.68
N GLU A 408 -3.90 -27.23 27.26
CA GLU A 408 -5.21 -27.00 27.90
C GLU A 408 -4.99 -26.57 29.35
N SER A 409 -5.78 -25.57 29.73
CA SER A 409 -5.77 -24.90 31.02
C SER A 409 -6.47 -25.73 32.09
N SER A 410 -5.74 -26.66 32.71
CA SER A 410 -5.89 -27.09 34.12
C SER A 410 -5.09 -28.38 34.34
N ILE A 411 -3.93 -28.29 34.99
CA ILE A 411 -3.14 -29.46 35.40
C ILE A 411 -2.92 -29.35 36.91
N SER A 412 -3.31 -30.38 37.65
CA SER A 412 -3.17 -30.48 39.12
C SER A 412 -1.71 -30.61 39.58
N GLU A 413 -1.42 -30.16 40.80
CA GLU A 413 -0.07 -30.13 41.39
C GLU A 413 0.66 -31.49 41.37
N ASP A 414 -0.04 -32.62 41.49
CA ASP A 414 0.60 -33.93 41.42
C ASP A 414 1.06 -34.34 40.02
N THR A 415 0.54 -33.70 38.97
CA THR A 415 1.00 -33.91 37.60
C THR A 415 2.21 -33.03 37.27
N MET A 416 2.43 -31.90 37.98
CA MET A 416 3.64 -31.09 37.84
C MET A 416 4.90 -31.76 38.41
N LYS A 417 4.77 -32.73 39.32
CA LYS A 417 5.93 -33.45 39.88
C LYS A 417 6.66 -34.35 38.87
N ASN A 418 6.03 -34.66 37.72
CA ASN A 418 6.58 -35.57 36.70
C ASN A 418 6.81 -34.91 35.33
N VAL A 419 6.60 -33.59 35.20
CA VAL A 419 6.89 -32.86 33.95
C VAL A 419 8.38 -32.49 33.94
N GLY A 420 9.13 -33.03 32.99
CA GLY A 420 10.57 -32.80 32.84
C GLY A 420 11.46 -34.01 33.17
N VAL A 421 10.88 -35.15 33.53
CA VAL A 421 11.65 -36.38 33.70
C VAL A 421 11.81 -37.07 32.33
N MET A 422 13.00 -36.98 31.75
CA MET A 422 13.40 -37.93 30.70
C MET A 422 13.64 -39.30 31.34
N VAL A 423 12.85 -40.29 30.95
CA VAL A 423 13.11 -41.69 31.28
C VAL A 423 14.28 -42.16 30.41
N LYS A 424 15.42 -42.47 31.03
CA LYS A 424 16.53 -43.15 30.35
C LYS A 424 16.21 -44.65 30.20
N SER A 425 16.54 -45.21 29.04
CA SER A 425 16.51 -46.65 28.81
C SER A 425 17.49 -47.37 29.75
N PRO A 426 17.29 -48.67 30.00
CA PRO A 426 18.05 -49.39 31.01
C PRO A 426 19.55 -49.38 30.69
N SER A 427 20.30 -49.21 31.77
CA SER A 427 21.71 -49.50 31.95
C SER A 427 22.16 -50.85 31.35
N SER A 428 23.30 -50.83 30.65
CA SER A 428 24.48 -51.52 31.18
C SER A 428 25.30 -50.52 32.01
N SER A 429 25.75 -51.03 33.15
CA SER A 429 26.74 -50.55 34.13
C SER A 429 27.44 -49.19 33.99
N GLU A 430 27.30 -48.41 35.07
CA GLU A 430 28.35 -47.76 35.87
C GLU A 430 29.05 -46.44 35.46
N HIS A 431 28.93 -45.50 36.43
CA HIS A 431 29.89 -44.49 36.92
C HIS A 431 30.04 -43.18 36.10
N LYS A 432 29.51 -42.03 36.60
CA LYS A 432 30.13 -41.05 37.55
C LYS A 432 31.33 -40.31 36.91
N HIS A 433 31.53 -38.99 36.86
CA HIS A 433 31.06 -37.80 37.60
C HIS A 433 31.49 -36.50 36.86
N VAL A 434 30.63 -35.45 36.89
CA VAL A 434 30.87 -34.02 37.27
C VAL A 434 31.58 -32.99 36.35
N ALA A 435 30.99 -31.77 36.38
CA ALA A 435 31.48 -30.39 36.07
C ALA A 435 31.50 -29.99 34.58
N VAL A 436 30.98 -28.83 34.12
CA VAL A 436 30.47 -27.57 34.72
C VAL A 436 29.16 -27.18 34.02
#